data_AF-A0A0A7XIU6-F1
#
_entry.id   AF-A0A0A7XIU6-F1
#
_cell.length_a   1.000
_cell.length_b   1.000
_cell.length_c   1.000
_cell.angle_alpha   90.00
_cell.angle_beta   90.00
_cell.angle_gamma   90.00
#
_symmetry.space_group_name_H-M   'P 1'
#
loop_
_entity.id
_entity.type
_entity.pdbx_description
1 polymer ?
#
loop_
_entity_poly.entity_id
_entity_poly.type
_entity_poly.pdbx_seq_one_letter_code
_entity_poly.pdbx_strand_id
1 'polypeptide(L)'
;MKAKIQSPIQPDWWSKTFAGGVLGLSLSIAIGNLVVLLGRPYVAMDLLVQLGMWSVPWVWMPIMFASYFFTTGQKALIYLSIANALAYSCIFVLRG
;
A
#
# COMPACT_ATOMS: atom_id res chain seq x y z
N MET A 1 -16.92 14.14 -32.15
CA MET A 1 -16.24 13.91 -30.84
C MET A 1 -15.02 13.05 -31.09
N LYS A 2 -13.79 13.55 -30.83
CA LYS A 2 -12.58 12.70 -30.91
C LYS A 2 -12.62 11.70 -29.75
N ALA A 3 -12.69 10.41 -30.04
CA ALA A 3 -12.55 9.38 -29.03
C ALA A 3 -11.19 9.59 -28.33
N LYS A 4 -11.21 9.79 -27.02
CA LYS A 4 -10.00 9.92 -26.21
C LYS A 4 -9.34 8.54 -26.23
N ILE A 5 -8.30 8.37 -27.06
CA ILE A 5 -7.54 7.12 -27.13
C ILE A 5 -7.02 6.86 -25.72
N GLN A 6 -7.58 5.85 -25.04
CA GLN A 6 -7.06 5.43 -23.75
C GLN A 6 -5.60 5.04 -23.95
N SER A 7 -4.69 5.67 -23.21
CA SER A 7 -3.28 5.34 -23.28
C SER A 7 -3.12 3.86 -22.94
N PRO A 8 -2.57 3.03 -23.86
CA PRO A 8 -2.45 1.60 -23.64
C PRO A 8 -1.57 1.33 -22.42
N ILE A 9 -1.89 0.27 -21.68
CA ILE A 9 -1.06 -0.19 -20.55
C ILE A 9 0.31 -0.59 -21.09
N GLN A 10 1.37 0.07 -20.61
CA GLN A 10 2.73 -0.22 -21.03
C GLN A 10 3.24 -1.50 -20.36
N PRO A 11 4.09 -2.29 -21.06
CA PRO A 11 4.63 -3.55 -20.57
C PRO A 11 5.79 -3.35 -19.57
N ASP A 12 5.65 -2.43 -18.62
CA ASP A 12 6.65 -2.12 -17.58
C ASP A 12 6.57 -3.10 -16.40
N TRP A 13 6.58 -4.41 -16.69
CA TRP A 13 6.27 -5.45 -15.70
C TRP A 13 7.24 -5.43 -14.52
N TRP A 14 8.55 -5.22 -14.73
CA TRP A 14 9.54 -5.11 -13.65
C TRP A 14 9.25 -3.95 -12.68
N SER A 15 9.01 -2.75 -13.21
CA SER A 15 8.74 -1.58 -12.37
C SER A 15 7.42 -1.73 -11.60
N LYS A 16 6.40 -2.33 -12.21
CA LYS A 16 5.11 -2.61 -11.55
C LYS A 16 5.26 -3.67 -10.46
N THR A 17 5.97 -4.76 -10.75
CA THR A 17 6.31 -5.79 -9.76
C THR A 17 7.10 -5.21 -8.60
N PHE A 18 8.08 -4.34 -8.85
CA PHE A 18 8.83 -3.68 -7.79
C PHE A 18 7.94 -2.73 -6.98
N ALA A 19 7.11 -1.94 -7.65
CA ALA A 19 6.19 -1.01 -6.99
C ALA A 19 5.20 -1.77 -6.09
N GLY A 20 4.47 -2.74 -6.63
CA GLY A 20 3.51 -3.54 -5.85
C GLY A 20 4.18 -4.46 -4.82
N GLY A 21 5.33 -5.04 -5.16
CA GLY A 21 6.05 -5.97 -4.30
C GLY A 21 6.69 -5.26 -3.13
N VAL A 22 7.54 -4.26 -3.37
CA VAL A 22 8.31 -3.57 -2.33
C VAL A 22 7.52 -2.43 -1.70
N LEU A 23 7.05 -1.47 -2.50
CA LEU A 23 6.31 -0.32 -1.96
C LEU A 23 4.93 -0.74 -1.45
N GLY A 24 4.28 -1.69 -2.11
CA GLY A 24 3.03 -2.27 -1.62
C GLY A 24 3.19 -3.02 -0.30
N LEU A 25 4.26 -3.82 -0.13
CA LEU A 25 4.51 -4.51 1.14
C LEU A 25 4.79 -3.53 2.27
N SER A 26 5.63 -2.52 2.00
CA SER A 26 5.91 -1.43 2.93
C SER A 26 4.63 -0.72 3.38
N LEU A 27 3.73 -0.42 2.44
CA LEU A 27 2.43 0.20 2.75
C LEU A 27 1.55 -0.72 3.61
N SER A 28 1.50 -2.02 3.31
CA SER A 28 0.73 -2.98 4.11
C SER A 28 1.25 -3.13 5.53
N ILE A 29 2.57 -3.09 5.74
CA ILE A 29 3.17 -3.09 7.07
C ILE A 29 2.79 -1.81 7.83
N ALA A 30 2.83 -0.65 7.14
CA ALA A 30 2.39 0.60 7.74
C ALA A 30 0.92 0.55 8.16
N ILE A 31 0.03 0.00 7.32
CA ILE A 31 -1.38 -0.20 7.65
C ILE A 31 -1.55 -1.14 8.84
N GLY A 32 -0.83 -2.27 8.89
CA GLY A 32 -0.85 -3.18 10.05
C GLY A 32 -0.41 -2.50 11.35
N ASN A 33 0.57 -1.59 11.29
CA ASN A 33 0.99 -0.79 12.43
C ASN A 33 -0.08 0.22 12.86
N LEU A 34 -0.74 0.89 11.90
CA LEU A 34 -1.86 1.79 12.17
C LEU A 34 -3.04 1.07 12.85
N VAL A 35 -3.34 -0.18 12.46
CA VAL A 35 -4.34 -1.02 13.14
C VAL A 35 -4.01 -1.19 14.62
N VAL A 36 -2.74 -1.46 14.93
CA VAL A 36 -2.28 -1.61 16.32
C VAL A 36 -2.36 -0.26 17.06
N LEU A 37 -1.81 0.82 16.50
CA LEU A 37 -1.77 2.13 17.15
C LEU A 37 -3.17 2.69 17.44
N LEU A 38 -4.06 2.63 16.46
CA LEU A 38 -5.44 3.13 16.60
C LEU A 38 -6.31 2.21 17.45
N GLY A 39 -6.00 0.91 17.47
CA GLY A 39 -6.75 -0.10 18.23
C GLY A 39 -6.39 -0.18 19.72
N ARG A 40 -5.18 0.26 20.12
CA ARG A 40 -4.67 0.18 21.50
C ARG A 40 -5.66 0.59 22.60
N PRO A 41 -6.45 1.68 22.46
CA PRO A 41 -7.39 2.08 23.50
C PRO A 41 -8.61 1.15 23.67
N TYR A 42 -8.87 0.27 22.71
CA TYR A 42 -10.15 -0.45 22.58
C TYR A 42 -10.02 -1.96 22.66
N VAL A 43 -8.85 -2.52 22.32
CA VAL A 43 -8.65 -3.97 22.14
C VAL A 43 -7.39 -4.42 22.85
N ALA A 44 -7.41 -5.64 23.40
CA ALA A 44 -6.25 -6.26 24.05
C ALA A 44 -5.06 -6.35 23.09
N MET A 45 -3.86 -6.09 23.61
CA MET A 45 -2.64 -5.99 22.80
C MET A 45 -2.31 -7.30 22.07
N ASP A 46 -2.52 -8.45 22.71
CA ASP A 46 -2.24 -9.77 22.11
C ASP A 46 -3.07 -10.00 20.84
N LEU A 47 -4.34 -9.57 20.85
CA LEU A 47 -5.22 -9.66 19.69
C LEU A 47 -4.85 -8.62 18.62
N LEU A 48 -4.47 -7.40 19.02
CA LEU A 48 -4.06 -6.36 18.08
C LEU A 48 -2.80 -6.72 17.30
N VAL A 49 -1.80 -7.33 17.96
CA VAL A 49 -0.57 -7.77 17.30
C VAL A 49 -0.90 -8.82 16.24
N GLN A 50 -1.76 -9.80 16.57
CA GLN A 50 -2.20 -10.80 15.60
C GLN A 50 -2.98 -10.15 14.45
N LEU A 51 -3.90 -9.24 14.74
CA LEU A 51 -4.70 -8.56 13.73
C LEU A 51 -3.84 -7.72 12.78
N GLY A 52 -2.90 -6.94 13.33
CA GLY A 52 -1.95 -6.14 12.56
C GLY A 52 -1.07 -7.03 11.67
N MET A 53 -0.52 -8.12 12.21
CA MET A 53 0.29 -9.08 11.43
C MET A 53 -0.53 -9.72 10.31
N TRP A 54 -1.71 -10.27 10.62
CA TRP A 54 -2.53 -10.98 9.64
C TRP A 54 -3.15 -10.05 8.60
N SER A 55 -3.33 -8.76 8.89
CA SER A 55 -3.79 -7.79 7.88
C SER A 55 -2.80 -7.60 6.72
N VAL A 56 -1.49 -7.78 6.95
CA VAL A 56 -0.45 -7.50 5.95
C VAL A 56 -0.68 -8.26 4.64
N PRO A 57 -0.82 -9.60 4.59
CA PRO A 57 -1.05 -10.32 3.34
C PRO A 57 -2.36 -9.91 2.65
N TRP A 58 -3.42 -9.68 3.43
CA TRP A 58 -4.74 -9.27 2.89
C TRP A 58 -4.74 -7.89 2.27
N VAL A 59 -3.88 -6.99 2.74
CA VAL A 59 -3.70 -5.66 2.16
C VAL A 59 -2.67 -5.69 1.03
N TRP A 60 -1.60 -6.47 1.18
CA TRP A 60 -0.50 -6.52 0.23
C TRP A 60 -0.89 -7.15 -1.11
N MET A 61 -1.56 -8.30 -1.09
CA MET A 61 -1.88 -9.02 -2.32
C MET A 61 -2.79 -8.20 -3.27
N PRO A 62 -3.85 -7.52 -2.78
CA PRO A 62 -4.63 -6.61 -3.62
C PRO A 62 -3.82 -5.42 -4.15
N ILE A 63 -2.93 -4.83 -3.36
CA ILE A 63 -2.08 -3.71 -3.81
C ILE A 63 -1.09 -4.18 -4.89
N MET A 64 -0.48 -5.35 -4.69
CA MET A 64 0.42 -5.97 -5.66
C MET A 64 -0.30 -6.22 -6.98
N PHE A 65 -1.51 -6.79 -6.93
CA PHE A 65 -2.33 -6.98 -8.12
C PHE A 65 -2.73 -5.64 -8.78
N ALA A 66 -3.17 -4.66 -7.97
CA ALA A 66 -3.55 -3.34 -8.45
C ALA A 66 -2.40 -2.58 -9.11
N SER A 67 -1.15 -2.88 -8.75
CA SER A 67 0.04 -2.27 -9.37
C SER A 67 0.10 -2.50 -10.90
N TYR A 68 -0.49 -3.59 -11.41
CA TYR A 68 -0.52 -3.90 -12.83
C TYR A 68 -1.59 -3.12 -13.61
N PHE A 69 -2.59 -2.56 -12.92
CA PHE A 69 -3.61 -1.70 -13.55
C PHE A 69 -3.11 -0.29 -13.85
N PHE A 70 -1.94 0.11 -13.35
CA PHE A 70 -1.35 1.38 -13.74
C PHE A 70 -0.91 1.37 -15.20
N THR A 71 -1.24 2.45 -15.91
CA THR A 71 -0.84 2.64 -17.32
C THR A 71 0.68 2.57 -17.54
N THR A 72 1.49 3.04 -16.59
CA THR A 72 2.97 2.99 -16.66
C THR A 72 3.56 2.59 -15.30
N GLY A 73 4.78 2.04 -15.30
CA GLY A 73 5.49 1.68 -14.06
C GLY A 73 5.81 2.89 -13.19
N GLN A 74 6.14 4.04 -13.80
CA GLN A 74 6.41 5.28 -13.06
C GLN A 74 5.21 5.77 -12.25
N LYS A 75 4.00 5.65 -12.81
CA LYS A 75 2.78 6.03 -12.06
C LYS A 75 2.63 5.13 -10.82
N ALA A 76 2.77 3.81 -10.97
CA ALA A 76 2.70 2.89 -9.84
C ALA A 76 3.71 3.27 -8.74
N LEU A 77 4.95 3.58 -9.12
CA LEU A 77 5.99 4.04 -8.18
C LEU A 77 5.60 5.32 -7.46
N ILE A 78 5.17 6.36 -8.18
CA ILE A 78 4.81 7.65 -7.59
C ILE A 78 3.64 7.50 -6.62
N TYR A 79 2.55 6.87 -7.05
CA TYR A 79 1.36 6.72 -6.20
C TYR A 79 1.65 5.90 -4.95
N LEU A 80 2.36 4.77 -5.07
CA LEU A 80 2.70 3.95 -3.90
C LEU A 80 3.74 4.63 -3.00
N SER A 81 4.66 5.43 -3.54
CA SER A 81 5.60 6.21 -2.72
C SER A 81 4.88 7.28 -1.92
N ILE A 82 3.94 8.02 -2.54
CA ILE A 82 3.11 9.02 -1.85
C ILE A 82 2.27 8.36 -0.76
N ALA A 83 1.61 7.23 -1.08
CA ALA A 83 0.82 6.50 -0.09
C ALA A 83 1.66 6.03 1.10
N ASN A 84 2.88 5.52 0.85
CA ASN A 84 3.83 5.19 1.92
C ASN A 84 4.19 6.42 2.76
N ALA A 85 4.58 7.53 2.12
CA ALA A 85 4.94 8.75 2.82
C ALA A 85 3.81 9.23 3.74
N LEU A 86 2.57 9.21 3.27
CA LEU A 86 1.38 9.57 4.07
C LEU A 86 1.16 8.60 5.23
N ALA A 87 1.20 7.29 4.99
CA ALA A 87 0.99 6.28 6.02
C ALA A 87 2.05 6.35 7.13
N TYR A 88 3.33 6.45 6.76
CA TYR A 88 4.42 6.57 7.73
C TYR A 88 4.42 7.93 8.44
N SER A 89 4.00 9.01 7.79
CA SER A 89 3.79 10.30 8.48
C SER A 89 2.68 10.20 9.53
N CYS A 90 1.58 9.52 9.21
CA CYS A 90 0.50 9.26 10.16
C CYS A 90 1.00 8.45 11.36
N ILE A 91 1.75 7.38 11.12
CA ILE A 91 2.40 6.60 12.19
C ILE A 91 3.32 7.48 13.03
N PHE A 92 4.13 8.32 12.40
CA PHE A 92 5.06 9.20 13.11
C PHE A 92 4.34 10.19 14.03
N VAL A 93 3.18 10.72 13.60
CA VAL A 93 2.35 11.61 14.42
C VAL A 93 1.64 10.85 15.55
N LEU A 94 1.12 9.64 15.28
CA LEU A 94 0.36 8.86 16.25
C LEU A 94 1.21 8.08 17.27
N ARG A 95 2.50 7.85 16.97
CA ARG A 95 3.41 7.16 17.89
C ARG A 95 4.00 8.07 18.97
N GLY A 96 3.94 9.39 18.76
CA GLY A 96 4.40 10.42 19.71
C GLY A 96 3.37 10.68 20.78
#